data_AF-A0AAD7AXN5-F1
#
_entry.id   AF-A0AAD7AXN5-F1
#
_cell.length_a   1.000
_cell.length_b   1.000
_cell.length_c   1.000
_cell.angle_alpha   90.00
_cell.angle_beta   90.00
_cell.angle_gamma   90.00
#
_symmetry.space_group_name_H-M   'P 1'
#
loop_
_entity.id
_entity.type
_entity.pdbx_description
1 polymer ?
#
loop_
_entity_poly.entity_id
_entity_poly.type
_entity_poly.pdbx_seq_one_letter_code
_entity_poly.pdbx_strand_id
1 'polypeptide(L)'
;MTAPLRSQWPAQPHLSSKTSPPIFFTPPRTMNPVTPSKIGGPLFSTPQSTPSRSAGYFAFPPGSPSTSVLSPSFDPPPTHQQDELAEADRKRQAALDEAYAERVARDAALRKSRLEMEAAEAYKGEVDWVRSGGILRDAQGNRDYVRTEAIREELRLRALEKTLTERWTGYEARWTALVGKGGLDRAQYQNIQFGDVPWPTCPEEGQSVALADLTVSKIEEFLLGPLKVRGCTVTKKERVRSSLLRWHPDKMTGILARVVDSDSEAVRQGIHAVVLCLQQLNSRVES
;
A
#
# COMPACT_ATOMS: atom_id res chain seq x y z
N MET A 1 -48.82 -30.17 48.15
CA MET A 1 -48.33 -31.41 47.51
C MET A 1 -48.24 -31.11 46.03
N THR A 2 -47.04 -30.73 45.58
CA THR A 2 -46.80 -30.10 44.28
C THR A 2 -45.64 -30.85 43.63
N ALA A 3 -45.90 -31.55 42.54
CA ALA A 3 -44.89 -32.30 41.80
C ALA A 3 -44.45 -31.51 40.56
N PRO A 4 -43.15 -31.39 40.25
CA PRO A 4 -42.70 -30.63 39.09
C PRO A 4 -42.61 -31.49 37.82
N LEU A 5 -43.01 -30.84 36.72
CA LEU A 5 -43.03 -31.30 35.35
C LEU A 5 -41.60 -31.52 34.84
N ARG A 6 -41.27 -32.76 34.42
CA ARG A 6 -39.94 -33.16 33.94
C ARG A 6 -39.88 -32.96 32.42
N SER A 7 -39.17 -31.94 31.97
CA SER A 7 -38.93 -31.61 30.57
C SER A 7 -37.99 -32.63 29.92
N GLN A 8 -38.49 -33.35 28.92
CA GLN A 8 -37.72 -34.22 28.03
C GLN A 8 -36.87 -33.37 27.09
N TRP A 9 -35.56 -33.62 27.07
CA TRP A 9 -34.64 -33.14 26.06
C TRP A 9 -34.59 -34.12 24.89
N PRO A 10 -34.60 -33.67 23.62
CA PRO A 10 -34.41 -34.56 22.49
C PRO A 10 -32.95 -35.01 22.37
N ALA A 11 -32.80 -36.28 21.98
CA ALA A 11 -31.54 -37.00 21.79
C ALA A 11 -30.61 -36.32 20.77
N GLN A 12 -29.33 -36.22 21.10
CA GLN A 12 -28.30 -35.79 20.16
C GLN A 12 -27.96 -36.90 19.16
N PRO A 13 -27.83 -36.58 17.86
CA PRO A 13 -27.30 -37.54 16.89
C PRO A 13 -25.80 -37.77 17.11
N HIS A 14 -25.48 -39.06 17.18
CA HIS A 14 -24.16 -39.68 17.17
C HIS A 14 -23.30 -39.14 16.02
N LEU A 15 -22.28 -38.36 16.36
CA LEU A 15 -21.19 -38.00 15.46
C LEU A 15 -20.41 -39.26 15.13
N SER A 16 -20.68 -39.79 13.94
CA SER A 16 -19.91 -40.88 13.33
C SER A 16 -18.48 -40.40 13.12
N SER A 17 -17.56 -40.98 13.89
CA SER A 17 -16.12 -40.73 13.82
C SER A 17 -15.59 -41.18 12.45
N LYS A 18 -15.51 -40.25 11.50
CA LYS A 18 -14.70 -40.44 10.29
C LYS A 18 -13.23 -40.39 10.70
N THR A 19 -12.64 -41.57 10.79
CA THR A 19 -11.21 -41.82 10.87
C THR A 19 -10.53 -41.16 9.66
N SER A 20 -9.94 -39.99 9.86
CA SER A 20 -9.03 -39.40 8.88
C SER A 20 -7.78 -40.28 8.77
N PRO A 21 -7.26 -40.54 7.56
CA PRO A 21 -5.99 -41.23 7.40
C PRO A 21 -4.86 -40.39 8.01
N PRO A 22 -3.78 -41.01 8.51
CA PRO A 22 -2.62 -40.28 8.99
C PRO A 22 -2.03 -39.48 7.83
N ILE A 23 -2.08 -38.15 7.97
CA ILE A 23 -1.30 -37.25 7.12
C ILE A 23 0.16 -37.52 7.51
N PHE A 24 0.84 -38.33 6.71
CA PHE A 24 2.29 -38.42 6.72
C PHE A 24 2.83 -37.04 6.32
N PHE A 25 3.10 -36.22 7.33
CA PHE A 25 3.95 -35.05 7.20
C PHE A 25 5.35 -35.57 6.84
N THR A 26 5.61 -35.72 5.55
CA THR A 26 7.00 -35.77 5.08
C THR A 26 7.61 -34.41 5.41
N PRO A 27 8.67 -34.34 6.24
CA PRO A 27 9.37 -33.09 6.44
C PRO A 27 9.88 -32.59 5.09
N PRO A 28 9.90 -31.27 4.85
CA PRO A 28 10.54 -30.74 3.67
C PRO A 28 11.98 -31.24 3.67
N ARG A 29 12.32 -31.97 2.60
CA ARG A 29 13.66 -32.40 2.25
C ARG A 29 14.59 -31.21 2.46
N THR A 30 15.38 -31.27 3.52
CA THR A 30 16.46 -30.33 3.82
C THR A 30 17.29 -30.22 2.56
N MET A 31 17.18 -29.09 1.86
CA MET A 31 18.15 -28.74 0.84
C MET A 31 19.46 -28.58 1.57
N ASN A 32 20.37 -29.49 1.27
CA ASN A 32 21.75 -29.44 1.73
C ASN A 32 22.30 -28.03 1.47
N PRO A 33 22.95 -27.38 2.44
CA PRO A 33 23.70 -26.19 2.16
C PRO A 33 24.76 -26.56 1.13
N VAL A 34 24.66 -25.95 -0.06
CA VAL A 34 25.75 -25.95 -1.04
C VAL A 34 26.92 -25.26 -0.35
N THR A 35 27.84 -26.08 0.14
CA THR A 35 29.16 -25.65 0.58
C THR A 35 29.86 -25.01 -0.62
N PRO A 36 30.26 -23.72 -0.55
CA PRO A 36 31.20 -23.19 -1.53
C PRO A 36 32.55 -23.90 -1.31
N SER A 37 32.99 -24.57 -2.37
CA SER A 37 34.29 -25.21 -2.46
C SER A 37 35.40 -24.25 -2.05
N LYS A 38 36.28 -24.75 -1.18
CA LYS A 38 37.65 -24.30 -0.98
C LYS A 38 38.29 -23.94 -2.33
N ILE A 39 38.54 -22.66 -2.55
CA ILE A 39 39.63 -22.19 -3.39
C ILE A 39 40.60 -21.51 -2.43
N GLY A 40 41.80 -22.07 -2.35
CA GLY A 40 42.84 -21.62 -1.44
C GLY A 40 43.53 -20.34 -1.91
N GLY A 41 43.87 -19.52 -0.92
CA GLY A 41 45.00 -18.58 -0.91
C GLY A 41 44.68 -17.12 -1.28
N PRO A 42 45.56 -16.16 -0.93
CA PRO A 42 46.56 -16.14 0.14
C PRO A 42 46.14 -15.24 1.31
N LEU A 43 46.88 -15.40 2.41
CA LEU A 43 46.98 -14.48 3.55
C LEU A 43 47.04 -13.02 3.08
N PHE A 44 45.98 -12.24 3.29
CA PHE A 44 46.03 -10.79 3.20
C PHE A 44 45.86 -10.21 4.60
N SER A 45 46.98 -9.70 5.11
CA SER A 45 47.12 -8.95 6.34
C SER A 45 46.02 -7.91 6.51
N THR A 46 45.40 -7.92 7.69
CA THR A 46 44.78 -6.74 8.30
C THR A 46 45.79 -5.60 8.35
N PRO A 47 45.55 -4.42 7.76
CA PRO A 47 46.26 -3.22 8.14
C PRO A 47 45.70 -2.76 9.49
N GLN A 48 46.43 -3.08 10.55
CA GLN A 48 46.28 -2.48 11.86
C GLN A 48 46.73 -1.01 11.72
N SER A 49 45.81 -0.12 11.35
CA SER A 49 46.10 1.32 11.32
C SER A 49 45.93 1.87 12.74
N THR A 50 47.08 1.97 13.41
CA THR A 50 47.23 2.80 14.61
C THR A 50 46.95 4.26 14.23
N PRO A 51 46.15 5.01 15.00
CA PRO A 51 46.10 6.47 14.83
C PRO A 51 47.43 7.05 15.32
N SER A 52 48.38 7.22 14.38
CA SER A 52 49.53 8.10 14.57
C SER A 52 49.01 9.51 14.79
N ARG A 53 48.93 9.93 16.06
CA ARG A 53 48.91 11.33 16.46
C ARG A 53 50.27 11.94 16.14
N SER A 54 50.56 12.16 14.86
CA SER A 54 51.66 13.04 14.47
C SER A 54 51.18 14.47 14.68
N ALA A 55 51.45 14.99 15.87
CA ALA A 55 51.47 16.41 16.14
C ALA A 55 52.36 17.08 15.08
N GLY A 56 51.73 17.72 14.10
CA GLY A 56 52.39 18.62 13.17
C GLY A 56 52.86 19.84 13.95
N TYR A 57 54.08 19.77 14.46
CA TYR A 57 54.83 20.92 14.94
C TYR A 57 55.03 21.88 13.75
N PHE A 58 54.22 22.94 13.68
CA PHE A 58 54.61 24.15 12.96
C PHE A 58 55.69 24.86 13.79
N ALA A 59 56.94 24.49 13.54
CA ALA A 59 58.10 25.21 14.03
C ALA A 59 58.29 26.47 13.15
N PHE A 60 58.00 27.64 13.70
CA PHE A 60 58.40 28.91 13.09
C PHE A 60 59.88 29.18 13.43
N PRO A 61 60.75 29.50 12.45
CA PRO A 61 62.14 29.83 12.71
C PRO A 61 62.28 31.14 13.50
N PRO A 62 63.20 31.24 14.48
CA PRO A 62 63.47 32.49 15.18
C PRO A 62 64.45 33.37 14.39
N GLY A 63 64.14 34.68 14.31
CA GLY A 63 65.04 35.74 13.81
C GLY A 63 65.03 35.87 12.29
N SER A 64 64.80 37.04 11.69
CA SER A 64 65.57 38.28 11.82
C SER A 64 64.89 39.37 10.94
N PRO A 65 65.51 40.54 10.73
CA PRO A 65 65.77 41.66 11.63
C PRO A 65 64.73 42.78 11.47
N SER A 66 64.66 43.64 12.49
CA SER A 66 63.90 44.89 12.50
C SER A 66 64.43 45.86 11.43
N THR A 67 63.77 45.93 10.28
CA THR A 67 64.01 46.99 9.29
C THR A 67 63.11 48.17 9.64
N SER A 68 63.70 49.18 10.30
CA SER A 68 63.09 50.48 10.52
C SER A 68 62.94 51.19 9.17
N VAL A 69 61.80 51.04 8.52
CA VAL A 69 61.47 51.77 7.29
C VAL A 69 60.81 53.08 7.68
N LEU A 70 61.41 54.17 7.20
CA LEU A 70 60.98 55.57 7.35
C LEU A 70 59.47 55.72 7.14
N SER A 71 58.77 56.29 8.11
CA SER A 71 57.36 56.69 7.99
C SER A 71 57.23 57.75 6.89
N PRO A 72 56.57 57.43 5.76
CA PRO A 72 56.12 58.47 4.85
C PRO A 72 54.96 59.21 5.53
N SER A 73 55.07 60.52 5.62
CA SER A 73 53.95 61.41 5.95
C SER A 73 52.85 61.20 4.91
N PHE A 74 51.89 60.33 5.22
CA PHE A 74 50.73 60.07 4.39
C PHE A 74 49.65 61.08 4.78
N ASP A 75 49.35 61.99 3.85
CA ASP A 75 48.15 62.82 3.96
C ASP A 75 46.92 61.90 4.12
N PRO A 76 45.97 62.24 5.00
CA PRO A 76 44.80 61.42 5.23
C PRO A 76 44.02 61.24 3.93
N PRO A 77 43.70 60.00 3.52
CA PRO A 77 42.93 59.77 2.31
C PRO A 77 41.57 60.45 2.41
N PRO A 78 41.00 60.92 1.30
CA PRO A 78 39.71 61.61 1.28
C PRO A 78 38.61 60.72 1.88
N THR A 79 37.85 61.26 2.84
CA THR A 79 36.83 60.57 3.67
C THR A 79 35.84 59.71 2.87
N HIS A 80 35.52 60.09 1.62
CA HIS A 80 34.61 59.34 0.75
C HIS A 80 35.10 57.92 0.39
N GLN A 81 36.41 57.69 0.31
CA GLN A 81 36.94 56.37 -0.06
C GLN A 81 36.83 55.35 1.08
N GLN A 82 36.79 55.81 2.33
CA GLN A 82 36.67 54.93 3.50
C GLN A 82 35.23 54.40 3.65
N ASP A 83 34.24 55.23 3.35
CA ASP A 83 32.82 54.84 3.42
C ASP A 83 32.47 53.77 2.36
N GLU A 84 32.99 53.90 1.15
CA GLU A 84 32.79 52.92 0.07
C GLU A 84 33.39 51.55 0.41
N LEU A 85 34.59 51.52 1.00
CA LEU A 85 35.23 50.28 1.43
C LEU A 85 34.45 49.62 2.57
N ALA A 86 33.98 50.39 3.55
CA ALA A 86 33.17 49.87 4.65
C ALA A 86 31.80 49.34 4.19
N GLU A 87 31.21 49.90 3.14
CA GLU A 87 29.99 49.36 2.53
C GLU A 87 30.27 48.07 1.75
N ALA A 88 31.37 48.03 0.99
CA ALA A 88 31.79 46.84 0.25
C ALA A 88 32.07 45.66 1.19
N ASP A 89 32.76 45.90 2.31
CA ASP A 89 33.03 44.87 3.33
C ASP A 89 31.75 44.37 4.01
N ARG A 90 30.79 45.26 4.31
CA ARG A 90 29.47 44.87 4.83
C ARG A 90 28.70 44.00 3.84
N LYS A 91 28.68 44.36 2.56
CA LYS A 91 28.06 43.54 1.50
C LYS A 91 28.74 42.18 1.37
N ARG A 92 30.08 42.16 1.42
CA ARG A 92 30.86 40.91 1.37
C ARG A 92 30.57 40.01 2.57
N GLN A 93 30.52 40.57 3.77
CA GLN A 93 30.22 39.81 4.99
C GLN A 93 28.79 39.27 4.95
N ALA A 94 27.82 40.09 4.55
CA ALA A 94 26.43 39.65 4.39
C ALA A 94 26.30 38.51 3.38
N ALA A 95 27.00 38.59 2.24
CA ALA A 95 27.01 37.53 1.24
C ALA A 95 27.66 36.23 1.74
N LEU A 96 28.72 36.32 2.57
CA LEU A 96 29.35 35.15 3.20
C LEU A 96 28.43 34.50 4.24
N ASP A 97 27.77 35.31 5.06
CA ASP A 97 26.83 34.86 6.08
C ASP A 97 25.59 34.21 5.44
N GLU A 98 25.08 34.77 4.35
CA GLU A 98 23.99 34.19 3.55
C GLU A 98 24.40 32.85 2.95
N ALA A 99 25.55 32.78 2.28
CA ALA A 99 26.07 31.53 1.71
C ALA A 99 26.31 30.45 2.79
N TYR A 100 26.74 30.85 3.98
CA TYR A 100 26.89 29.96 5.13
C TYR A 100 25.52 29.46 5.61
N ALA A 101 24.54 30.35 5.77
CA ALA A 101 23.19 30.00 6.18
C ALA A 101 22.53 29.03 5.18
N GLU A 102 22.67 29.27 3.87
CA GLU A 102 22.18 28.36 2.82
C GLU A 102 22.83 26.98 2.91
N ARG A 103 24.15 26.92 3.14
CA ARG A 103 24.86 25.65 3.29
C ARG A 103 24.37 24.88 4.51
N VAL A 104 24.20 25.56 5.65
CA VAL A 104 23.67 24.95 6.88
C VAL A 104 22.25 24.44 6.67
N ALA A 105 21.39 25.23 6.01
CA ALA A 105 20.03 24.83 5.69
C ALA A 105 19.98 23.61 4.76
N ARG A 106 20.82 23.59 3.71
CA ARG A 106 20.96 22.46 2.78
C ARG A 106 21.41 21.19 3.51
N ASP A 107 22.44 21.29 4.35
CA ASP A 107 22.95 20.15 5.12
C ASP A 107 21.92 19.65 6.13
N ALA A 108 21.17 20.55 6.78
CA ALA A 108 20.08 20.19 7.68
C ALA A 108 18.95 19.46 6.93
N ALA A 109 18.57 19.93 5.74
CA ALA A 109 17.56 19.29 4.91
C ALA A 109 18.00 17.88 4.46
N LEU A 110 19.27 17.72 4.06
CA LEU A 110 19.84 16.42 3.70
C LEU A 110 19.86 15.45 4.88
N ARG A 111 20.24 15.91 6.08
CA ARG A 111 20.20 15.07 7.30
C ARG A 111 18.77 14.66 7.63
N LYS A 112 17.81 15.58 7.55
CA LYS A 112 16.40 15.30 7.79
C LYS A 112 15.88 14.25 6.81
N SER A 113 16.14 14.42 5.52
CA SER A 113 15.75 13.46 4.48
C SER A 113 16.37 12.07 4.70
N ARG A 114 17.64 12.00 5.13
CA ARG A 114 18.28 10.73 5.48
C ARG A 114 17.57 10.03 6.65
N LEU A 115 17.31 10.76 7.74
CA LEU A 115 16.63 10.20 8.91
C LEU A 115 15.21 9.73 8.57
N GLU A 116 14.50 10.45 7.70
CA GLU A 116 13.18 10.04 7.21
C GLU A 116 13.24 8.74 6.40
N MET A 117 14.24 8.59 5.52
CA MET A 117 14.44 7.35 4.77
C MET A 117 14.78 6.17 5.67
N GLU A 118 15.71 6.35 6.62
CA GLU A 118 16.10 5.33 7.59
C GLU A 118 14.91 4.91 8.47
N ALA A 119 14.10 5.88 8.93
CA ALA A 119 12.89 5.59 9.70
C ALA A 119 11.83 4.85 8.88
N ALA A 120 11.65 5.19 7.61
CA ALA A 120 10.72 4.50 6.72
C ALA A 120 11.17 3.06 6.44
N GLU A 121 12.47 2.82 6.26
CA GLU A 121 13.02 1.47 6.08
C GLU A 121 12.88 0.63 7.35
N ALA A 122 13.18 1.20 8.52
CA ALA A 122 12.96 0.54 9.81
C ALA A 122 11.48 0.14 9.99
N TYR A 123 10.56 1.06 9.71
CA TYR A 123 9.11 0.78 9.78
C TYR A 123 8.70 -0.33 8.80
N LYS A 124 9.23 -0.33 7.56
CA LYS A 124 8.97 -1.40 6.60
C LYS A 124 9.45 -2.76 7.14
N GLY A 125 10.65 -2.82 7.72
CA GLY A 125 11.19 -4.03 8.33
C GLY A 125 10.32 -4.56 9.47
N GLU A 126 9.78 -3.66 10.31
CA GLU A 126 8.84 -4.03 11.37
C GLU A 126 7.54 -4.63 10.82
N VAL A 127 6.97 -4.00 9.79
CA VAL A 127 5.75 -4.49 9.13
C VAL A 127 5.98 -5.88 8.51
N ASP A 128 7.11 -6.07 7.83
CA ASP A 128 7.46 -7.36 7.21
C ASP A 128 7.71 -8.45 8.28
N TRP A 129 8.33 -8.09 9.41
CA TRP A 129 8.49 -8.98 10.56
C TRP A 129 7.16 -9.40 11.18
N VAL A 130 6.21 -8.47 11.36
CA VAL A 130 4.88 -8.80 11.88
C VAL A 130 4.09 -9.64 10.87
N ARG A 131 4.23 -9.35 9.57
CA ARG A 131 3.61 -10.13 8.49
C ARG A 131 4.07 -11.59 8.48
N SER A 132 5.33 -11.86 8.80
CA SER A 132 5.86 -13.24 8.91
C SER A 132 5.44 -13.96 10.21
N GLY A 133 4.66 -13.30 11.07
CA GLY A 133 4.18 -13.84 12.34
C GLY A 133 5.01 -13.44 13.56
N GLY A 134 6.00 -12.56 13.39
CA GLY A 134 6.83 -12.02 14.46
C GLY A 134 6.06 -11.18 15.47
N ILE A 135 6.69 -10.99 16.64
CA ILE A 135 6.26 -10.05 17.69
C ILE A 135 7.36 -9.02 17.86
N LEU A 136 7.01 -7.74 17.86
CA LEU A 136 7.96 -6.64 18.04
C LEU A 136 8.45 -6.57 19.50
N ARG A 137 9.62 -5.96 19.69
CA ARG A 137 10.19 -5.71 21.01
C ARG A 137 10.33 -4.22 21.28
N ASP A 138 10.11 -3.82 22.52
CA ASP A 138 10.35 -2.46 23.00
C ASP A 138 11.86 -2.20 23.19
N ALA A 139 12.22 -0.97 23.57
CA ALA A 139 13.61 -0.59 23.83
C ALA A 139 14.24 -1.36 25.00
N GLN A 140 13.40 -1.91 25.89
CA GLN A 140 13.78 -2.73 27.04
C GLN A 140 13.87 -4.22 26.69
N GLY A 141 13.56 -4.61 25.45
CA GLY A 141 13.57 -5.99 24.97
C GLY A 141 12.33 -6.81 25.30
N ASN A 142 11.31 -6.24 25.94
CA ASN A 142 10.03 -6.91 26.19
C ASN A 142 9.19 -6.99 24.92
N ARG A 143 8.23 -7.91 24.89
CA ARG A 143 7.32 -8.09 23.74
C ARG A 143 6.28 -6.97 23.73
N ASP A 144 6.25 -6.20 22.66
CA ASP A 144 5.28 -5.12 22.45
C ASP A 144 4.06 -5.65 21.68
N TYR A 145 3.09 -6.16 22.43
CA TYR A 145 1.83 -6.66 21.87
C TYR A 145 0.96 -5.55 21.29
N VAL A 146 0.98 -4.35 21.88
CA VAL A 146 0.14 -3.23 21.45
C VAL A 146 0.56 -2.76 20.06
N ARG A 147 1.87 -2.55 19.84
CA ARG A 147 2.40 -2.17 18.53
C ARG A 147 2.24 -3.27 17.50
N THR A 148 2.45 -4.52 17.91
CA THR A 148 2.26 -5.68 17.02
C THR A 148 0.81 -5.81 16.55
N GLU A 149 -0.17 -5.70 17.46
CA GLU A 149 -1.59 -5.76 17.11
C GLU A 149 -2.02 -4.57 16.25
N ALA A 150 -1.53 -3.35 16.51
CA ALA A 150 -1.80 -2.20 15.66
C ALA A 150 -1.32 -2.42 14.21
N ILE A 151 -0.13 -2.99 14.01
CA ILE A 151 0.38 -3.33 12.69
C ILE A 151 -0.45 -4.45 12.05
N ARG A 152 -0.87 -5.46 12.81
CA ARG A 152 -1.73 -6.54 12.31
C ARG A 152 -3.10 -6.01 11.85
N GLU A 153 -3.71 -5.13 12.63
CA GLU A 153 -4.98 -4.50 12.27
C GLU A 153 -4.83 -3.66 10.99
N GLU A 154 -3.79 -2.83 10.88
CA GLU A 154 -3.54 -2.07 9.65
C GLU A 154 -3.27 -2.99 8.45
N LEU A 155 -2.56 -4.11 8.63
CA LEU A 155 -2.38 -5.11 7.57
C LEU A 155 -3.69 -5.78 7.17
N ARG A 156 -4.56 -6.12 8.13
CA ARG A 156 -5.91 -6.67 7.88
C ARG A 156 -6.75 -5.68 7.10
N LEU A 157 -6.77 -4.41 7.51
CA LEU A 157 -7.49 -3.34 6.82
C LEU A 157 -6.99 -3.18 5.38
N ARG A 158 -5.68 -3.10 5.14
CA ARG A 158 -5.12 -3.00 3.78
C ARG A 158 -5.43 -4.22 2.92
N ALA A 159 -5.41 -5.42 3.50
CA ALA A 159 -5.79 -6.63 2.78
C ALA A 159 -7.27 -6.57 2.35
N LEU A 160 -8.16 -6.17 3.25
CA LEU A 160 -9.58 -5.97 2.93
C LEU A 160 -9.77 -4.91 1.85
N GLU A 161 -9.13 -3.74 1.98
CA GLU A 161 -9.18 -2.67 0.97
C GLU A 161 -8.71 -3.17 -0.40
N LYS A 162 -7.56 -3.85 -0.44
CA LYS A 162 -7.03 -4.45 -1.67
C LYS A 162 -8.02 -5.41 -2.30
N THR A 163 -8.61 -6.33 -1.53
CA THR A 163 -9.59 -7.29 -2.07
C THR A 163 -10.84 -6.58 -2.62
N LEU A 164 -11.34 -5.53 -1.96
CA LEU A 164 -12.49 -4.76 -2.43
C LEU A 164 -12.16 -4.02 -3.73
N THR A 165 -10.99 -3.41 -3.82
CA THR A 165 -10.51 -2.73 -5.03
C THR A 165 -10.32 -3.71 -6.18
N GLU A 166 -9.64 -4.84 -5.97
CA GLU A 166 -9.41 -5.87 -6.99
C GLU A 166 -10.71 -6.49 -7.51
N ARG A 167 -11.69 -6.73 -6.61
CA ARG A 167 -13.02 -7.19 -7.01
C ARG A 167 -13.72 -6.19 -7.93
N TRP A 168 -13.68 -4.91 -7.58
CA TRP A 168 -14.30 -3.85 -8.38
C TRP A 168 -13.60 -3.67 -9.73
N THR A 169 -12.27 -3.61 -9.76
CA THR A 169 -11.51 -3.46 -11.01
C THR A 169 -11.70 -4.67 -11.92
N GLY A 170 -11.71 -5.88 -11.37
CA GLY A 170 -12.00 -7.10 -12.12
C GLY A 170 -13.41 -7.12 -12.70
N TYR A 171 -14.41 -6.62 -11.96
CA TYR A 171 -15.77 -6.45 -12.46
C TYR A 171 -15.85 -5.44 -13.61
N GLU A 172 -15.24 -4.26 -13.48
CA GLU A 172 -15.20 -3.25 -14.54
C GLU A 172 -14.50 -3.77 -15.80
N ALA A 173 -13.42 -4.52 -15.65
CA ALA A 173 -12.72 -5.13 -16.76
C ALA A 173 -13.61 -6.15 -17.50
N ARG A 174 -14.29 -7.06 -16.78
CA ARG A 174 -15.23 -8.01 -17.39
C ARG A 174 -16.42 -7.30 -18.04
N TRP A 175 -16.96 -6.26 -17.41
CA TRP A 175 -18.04 -5.46 -17.98
C TRP A 175 -17.62 -4.79 -19.29
N THR A 176 -16.45 -4.17 -19.29
CA THR A 176 -15.89 -3.50 -20.48
C THR A 176 -15.63 -4.51 -21.59
N ALA A 177 -15.11 -5.69 -21.27
CA ALA A 177 -14.90 -6.77 -22.24
C ALA A 177 -16.22 -7.30 -22.82
N LEU A 178 -17.29 -7.40 -22.01
CA LEU A 178 -18.60 -7.84 -22.46
C LEU A 178 -19.22 -6.85 -23.46
N VAL A 179 -19.17 -5.55 -23.14
CA VAL A 179 -19.76 -4.47 -23.95
C VAL A 179 -18.89 -4.15 -25.18
N GLY A 180 -17.57 -4.06 -25.02
CA GLY A 180 -16.62 -3.65 -26.07
C GLY A 180 -16.55 -4.63 -27.26
N LYS A 181 -16.90 -5.90 -27.04
CA LYS A 181 -17.00 -6.91 -28.11
C LYS A 181 -18.14 -6.68 -29.11
N GLY A 182 -18.96 -5.64 -28.95
CA GLY A 182 -20.04 -5.31 -29.88
C GLY A 182 -19.61 -4.57 -31.17
N GLY A 183 -18.35 -4.12 -31.26
CA GLY A 183 -17.95 -3.11 -32.26
C GLY A 183 -17.22 -3.58 -33.52
N LEU A 184 -16.53 -4.73 -33.53
CA LEU A 184 -15.59 -5.04 -34.63
C LEU A 184 -15.75 -6.38 -35.35
N ASP A 185 -16.55 -7.34 -34.86
CA ASP A 185 -16.75 -8.60 -35.61
C ASP A 185 -18.10 -9.24 -35.28
N ARG A 186 -19.17 -8.72 -35.90
CA ARG A 186 -20.55 -9.20 -35.74
C ARG A 186 -20.74 -10.65 -36.20
N ALA A 187 -19.77 -11.21 -36.93
CA ALA A 187 -19.82 -12.54 -37.51
C ALA A 187 -19.29 -13.66 -36.57
N GLN A 188 -18.57 -13.33 -35.49
CA GLN A 188 -18.22 -14.30 -34.46
C GLN A 188 -19.27 -14.26 -33.34
N TYR A 189 -20.39 -14.93 -33.62
CA TYR A 189 -21.46 -15.30 -32.69
C TYR A 189 -20.88 -15.74 -31.34
N GLN A 190 -20.81 -14.81 -30.39
CA GLN A 190 -20.42 -15.13 -29.03
C GLN A 190 -21.67 -15.63 -28.33
N ASN A 191 -21.74 -16.94 -28.15
CA ASN A 191 -22.67 -17.65 -27.28
C ASN A 191 -22.45 -17.21 -25.83
N ILE A 192 -22.95 -16.02 -25.45
CA ILE A 192 -22.88 -15.54 -24.07
C ILE A 192 -23.77 -16.44 -23.22
N GLN A 193 -23.20 -17.05 -22.21
CA GLN A 193 -23.93 -17.83 -21.21
C GLN A 193 -24.25 -16.97 -19.99
N PHE A 194 -25.12 -17.47 -19.11
CA PHE A 194 -25.48 -16.78 -17.88
C PHE A 194 -24.26 -16.43 -17.00
N GLY A 195 -23.27 -17.33 -16.94
CA GLY A 195 -22.05 -17.15 -16.15
C GLY A 195 -21.06 -16.12 -16.73
N ASP A 196 -21.16 -15.80 -18.02
CA ASP A 196 -20.29 -14.81 -18.67
C ASP A 196 -20.69 -13.37 -18.34
N VAL A 197 -21.96 -13.18 -17.96
CA VAL A 197 -22.46 -11.87 -17.53
C VAL A 197 -21.82 -11.56 -16.16
N PRO A 198 -21.08 -10.45 -16.02
CA PRO A 198 -20.50 -10.06 -14.75
C PRO A 198 -21.61 -9.52 -13.86
N TRP A 199 -22.29 -10.40 -13.14
CA TRP A 199 -23.30 -10.04 -12.15
C TRP A 199 -22.65 -9.25 -10.99
N PRO A 200 -23.34 -8.23 -10.42
CA PRO A 200 -22.79 -7.40 -9.35
C PRO A 200 -22.88 -8.13 -7.99
N THR A 201 -22.26 -9.30 -7.91
CA THR A 201 -22.23 -10.18 -6.75
C THR A 201 -20.81 -10.68 -6.53
N CYS A 202 -20.48 -11.09 -5.30
CA CYS A 202 -19.20 -11.72 -4.98
C CYS A 202 -19.41 -13.23 -4.77
N PRO A 203 -19.35 -14.06 -5.83
CA PRO A 203 -19.34 -15.51 -5.63
C PRO A 203 -18.07 -15.90 -4.85
N GLU A 204 -18.16 -16.98 -4.07
CA GLU A 204 -16.98 -17.58 -3.46
C GLU A 204 -16.09 -18.20 -4.54
N GLU A 205 -14.80 -18.37 -4.26
CA GLU A 205 -13.85 -18.91 -5.23
C GLU A 205 -14.30 -20.28 -5.77
N GLY A 206 -14.48 -20.36 -7.09
CA GLY A 206 -14.92 -21.58 -7.78
C GLY A 206 -16.43 -21.77 -7.90
N GLN A 207 -17.26 -20.85 -7.38
CA GLN A 207 -18.72 -20.91 -7.54
C GLN A 207 -19.20 -20.09 -8.74
N SER A 208 -20.06 -20.69 -9.56
CA SER A 208 -20.82 -19.97 -10.59
C SER A 208 -21.98 -19.23 -9.92
N VAL A 209 -22.25 -17.99 -10.36
CA VAL A 209 -23.38 -17.20 -9.87
C VAL A 209 -24.68 -17.86 -10.33
N ALA A 210 -25.62 -18.07 -9.41
CA ALA A 210 -26.98 -18.50 -9.73
C ALA A 210 -27.97 -17.34 -9.60
N LEU A 211 -29.16 -17.48 -10.18
CA LEU A 211 -30.23 -16.47 -10.06
C LEU A 211 -30.61 -16.16 -8.61
N ALA A 212 -30.57 -17.16 -7.74
CA ALA A 212 -30.85 -17.02 -6.31
C ALA A 212 -29.81 -16.14 -5.57
N ASP A 213 -28.63 -15.93 -6.15
CA ASP A 213 -27.59 -15.09 -5.56
C ASP A 213 -27.81 -13.59 -5.81
N LEU A 214 -28.70 -13.23 -6.74
CA LEU A 214 -29.00 -11.85 -7.09
C LEU A 214 -29.94 -11.19 -6.07
N THR A 215 -29.50 -11.17 -4.81
CA THR A 215 -30.22 -10.58 -3.68
C THR A 215 -29.74 -9.15 -3.42
N VAL A 216 -30.63 -8.33 -2.84
CA VAL A 216 -30.35 -6.93 -2.49
C VAL A 216 -29.09 -6.83 -1.62
N SER A 217 -28.96 -7.69 -0.61
CA SER A 217 -27.83 -7.67 0.33
C SER A 217 -26.50 -7.97 -0.36
N LYS A 218 -26.44 -9.01 -1.22
CA LYS A 218 -25.21 -9.36 -1.96
C LYS A 218 -24.80 -8.26 -2.95
N ILE A 219 -25.79 -7.68 -3.63
CA ILE A 219 -25.56 -6.59 -4.59
C ILE A 219 -25.14 -5.30 -3.87
N GLU A 220 -25.76 -4.98 -2.73
CA GLU A 220 -25.39 -3.84 -1.89
C GLU A 220 -23.96 -3.97 -1.38
N GLU A 221 -23.61 -5.12 -0.81
CA GLU A 221 -22.25 -5.40 -0.32
C GLU A 221 -21.21 -5.26 -1.45
N PHE A 222 -21.51 -5.81 -2.63
CA PHE A 222 -20.63 -5.73 -3.79
C PHE A 222 -20.43 -4.29 -4.28
N LEU A 223 -21.52 -3.53 -4.47
CA LEU A 223 -21.46 -2.18 -5.03
C LEU A 223 -20.91 -1.15 -4.04
N LEU A 224 -21.27 -1.27 -2.77
CA LEU A 224 -20.91 -0.29 -1.73
C LEU A 224 -19.65 -0.69 -0.96
N GLY A 225 -19.22 -1.95 -1.03
CA GLY A 225 -17.99 -2.43 -0.41
C GLY A 225 -16.77 -1.57 -0.75
N PRO A 226 -16.46 -1.35 -2.04
CA PRO A 226 -15.33 -0.51 -2.47
C PRO A 226 -15.38 0.94 -1.99
N LEU A 227 -16.56 1.45 -1.60
CA LEU A 227 -16.70 2.81 -1.05
C LEU A 227 -16.15 2.93 0.38
N LYS A 228 -15.92 1.81 1.06
CA LYS A 228 -15.29 1.78 2.40
C LYS A 228 -13.77 2.00 2.35
N VAL A 229 -13.16 1.89 1.16
CA VAL A 229 -11.72 2.06 0.97
C VAL A 229 -11.34 3.53 1.14
N ARG A 230 -10.26 3.78 1.89
CA ARG A 230 -9.73 5.14 2.11
C ARG A 230 -9.46 5.83 0.77
N GLY A 231 -9.90 7.08 0.63
CA GLY A 231 -9.69 7.90 -0.58
C GLY A 231 -10.72 7.70 -1.70
N CYS A 232 -11.76 6.86 -1.51
CA CYS A 232 -12.86 6.81 -2.47
C CYS A 232 -13.67 8.11 -2.45
N THR A 233 -13.75 8.81 -3.58
CA THR A 233 -14.50 10.06 -3.73
C THR A 233 -15.94 9.86 -4.21
N VAL A 234 -16.27 8.66 -4.70
CA VAL A 234 -17.58 8.35 -5.27
C VAL A 234 -18.61 8.20 -4.16
N THR A 235 -19.73 8.91 -4.27
CA THR A 235 -20.80 8.80 -3.27
C THR A 235 -21.64 7.54 -3.47
N LYS A 236 -22.33 7.07 -2.42
CA LYS A 236 -23.28 5.94 -2.52
C LYS A 236 -24.34 6.20 -3.60
N LYS A 237 -24.88 7.42 -3.64
CA LYS A 237 -25.89 7.85 -4.62
C LYS A 237 -25.37 7.75 -6.06
N GLU A 238 -24.17 8.27 -6.30
CA GLU A 238 -23.53 8.22 -7.61
C GLU A 238 -23.23 6.79 -8.06
N ARG A 239 -22.76 5.93 -7.14
CA ARG A 239 -22.51 4.50 -7.41
C ARG A 239 -23.77 3.76 -7.83
N VAL A 240 -24.87 3.96 -7.11
CA VAL A 240 -26.15 3.31 -7.41
C VAL A 240 -26.73 3.85 -8.72
N ARG A 241 -26.71 5.17 -8.95
CA ARG A 241 -27.22 5.79 -10.17
C ARG A 241 -26.44 5.35 -11.41
N SER A 242 -25.11 5.31 -11.35
CA SER A 242 -24.29 4.81 -12.46
C SER A 242 -24.53 3.33 -12.74
N SER A 243 -24.77 2.52 -11.70
CA SER A 243 -25.16 1.12 -11.85
C SER A 243 -26.54 0.96 -12.49
N LEU A 244 -27.54 1.77 -12.12
CA LEU A 244 -28.86 1.77 -12.78
C LEU A 244 -28.77 2.10 -14.28
N LEU A 245 -27.99 3.14 -14.63
CA LEU A 245 -27.77 3.51 -16.03
C LEU A 245 -27.03 2.43 -16.82
N ARG A 246 -26.19 1.65 -16.14
CA ARG A 246 -25.46 0.53 -16.73
C ARG A 246 -26.36 -0.66 -17.02
N TRP A 247 -27.23 -1.02 -16.08
CA TRP A 247 -28.18 -2.13 -16.19
C TRP A 247 -29.52 -1.75 -16.85
N HIS A 248 -29.60 -0.56 -17.44
CA HIS A 248 -30.81 -0.10 -18.12
C HIS A 248 -31.20 -1.03 -19.29
N PRO A 249 -32.49 -1.38 -19.46
CA PRO A 249 -32.94 -2.35 -20.46
C PRO A 249 -32.48 -2.02 -21.89
N ASP A 250 -32.46 -0.74 -22.26
CA ASP A 250 -31.95 -0.28 -23.56
C ASP A 250 -30.53 -0.80 -23.86
N LYS A 251 -29.61 -0.67 -22.90
CA LYS A 251 -28.24 -1.17 -23.04
C LYS A 251 -28.15 -2.69 -22.97
N MET A 252 -29.02 -3.32 -22.19
CA MET A 252 -29.04 -4.78 -22.03
C MET A 252 -29.58 -5.52 -23.26
N THR A 253 -30.39 -4.86 -24.09
CA THR A 253 -30.93 -5.44 -25.34
C THR A 253 -29.83 -5.97 -26.25
N GLY A 254 -28.72 -5.23 -26.39
CA GLY A 254 -27.58 -5.65 -27.21
C GLY A 254 -26.83 -6.87 -26.65
N ILE A 255 -26.83 -7.05 -25.32
CA ILE A 255 -26.26 -8.22 -24.67
C ILE A 255 -27.20 -9.42 -24.87
N LEU A 256 -28.50 -9.23 -24.61
CA LEU A 256 -29.53 -10.28 -24.75
C LEU A 256 -29.58 -10.87 -26.16
N ALA A 257 -29.38 -10.05 -27.21
CA ALA A 257 -29.33 -10.51 -28.59
C ALA A 257 -28.14 -11.46 -28.90
N ARG A 258 -27.18 -11.58 -27.98
CA ARG A 258 -25.98 -12.43 -28.10
C ARG A 258 -26.01 -13.60 -27.09
N VAL A 259 -27.02 -13.69 -26.24
CA VAL A 259 -27.13 -14.78 -25.25
C VAL A 259 -27.61 -16.04 -25.95
N VAL A 260 -27.09 -17.19 -25.54
CA VAL A 260 -27.58 -18.50 -26.03
C VAL A 260 -29.05 -18.67 -25.66
N ASP A 261 -29.87 -19.20 -26.57
CA ASP A 261 -31.30 -19.36 -26.35
C ASP A 261 -31.64 -20.10 -25.04
N SER A 262 -30.83 -21.09 -24.65
CA SER A 262 -30.97 -21.85 -23.39
C SER A 262 -30.92 -20.97 -22.14
N ASP A 263 -30.11 -19.91 -22.17
CA ASP A 263 -29.82 -19.05 -21.03
C ASP A 263 -30.55 -17.70 -21.15
N SER A 264 -31.20 -17.44 -22.29
CA SER A 264 -31.85 -16.15 -22.60
C SER A 264 -32.88 -15.72 -21.54
N GLU A 265 -33.69 -16.67 -21.07
CA GLU A 265 -34.68 -16.43 -20.02
C GLU A 265 -34.00 -16.17 -18.67
N ALA A 266 -33.00 -16.97 -18.31
CA ALA A 266 -32.25 -16.79 -17.07
C ALA A 266 -31.54 -15.43 -17.03
N VAL A 267 -30.87 -15.02 -18.12
CA VAL A 267 -30.21 -13.71 -18.19
C VAL A 267 -31.23 -12.58 -18.08
N ARG A 268 -32.39 -12.69 -18.74
CA ARG A 268 -33.46 -11.68 -18.64
C ARG A 268 -33.97 -11.54 -17.21
N GLN A 269 -34.24 -12.66 -16.53
CA GLN A 269 -34.65 -12.67 -15.13
C GLN A 269 -33.56 -12.09 -14.21
N GLY A 270 -32.30 -12.42 -14.47
CA GLY A 270 -31.17 -11.89 -13.71
C GLY A 270 -31.01 -10.37 -13.86
N ILE A 271 -31.13 -9.84 -15.08
CA ILE A 271 -31.13 -8.39 -15.33
C ILE A 271 -32.27 -7.73 -14.55
N HIS A 272 -33.48 -8.28 -14.64
CA HIS A 272 -34.63 -7.74 -13.93
C HIS A 272 -34.42 -7.75 -12.41
N ALA A 273 -33.89 -8.85 -11.85
CA ALA A 273 -33.56 -8.95 -10.43
C ALA A 273 -32.54 -7.89 -9.99
N VAL A 274 -31.48 -7.68 -10.77
CA VAL A 274 -30.47 -6.64 -10.50
C VAL A 274 -31.09 -5.25 -10.53
N VAL A 275 -31.92 -4.94 -11.54
CA VAL A 275 -32.58 -3.63 -11.66
C VAL A 275 -33.51 -3.38 -10.47
N LEU A 276 -34.31 -4.36 -10.05
CA LEU A 276 -35.16 -4.24 -8.87
C LEU A 276 -34.35 -3.99 -7.59
N CYS A 277 -33.25 -4.72 -7.40
CA CYS A 277 -32.36 -4.50 -6.26
C CYS A 277 -31.76 -3.08 -6.27
N LEU A 278 -31.31 -2.61 -7.44
CA LEU A 278 -30.76 -1.27 -7.60
C LEU A 278 -31.80 -0.17 -7.37
N GLN A 279 -33.05 -0.35 -7.80
CA GLN A 279 -34.14 0.59 -7.53
C GLN A 279 -34.44 0.67 -6.03
N GLN A 280 -34.45 -0.46 -5.33
CA GLN A 280 -34.61 -0.50 -3.88
C GLN A 280 -33.44 0.16 -3.15
N LEU A 281 -32.20 0.02 -3.65
CA LEU A 281 -31.06 0.73 -3.08
C LEU A 281 -31.13 2.23 -3.35
N ASN A 282 -31.61 2.64 -4.53
CA ASN A 282 -31.76 4.05 -4.86
C ASN A 282 -32.79 4.75 -3.97
N SER A 283 -33.93 4.12 -3.70
CA SER A 283 -34.94 4.70 -2.80
C SER A 283 -34.43 4.87 -1.37
N ARG A 284 -33.63 3.94 -0.86
CA ARG A 284 -32.98 4.03 0.46
C ARG A 284 -31.95 5.16 0.55
N VAL A 285 -31.29 5.50 -0.56
CA VAL A 285 -30.26 6.55 -0.59
C VAL A 285 -30.85 7.94 -0.79
N GLU A 286 -32.08 8.05 -1.31
CA GLU A 286 -32.80 9.32 -1.45
C GLU A 286 -33.65 9.71 -0.24
N SER A 287 -33.91 8.76 0.65
CA SER A 287 -34.55 9.00 1.95
C SER A 287 -33.53 9.49 2.99
#